data_AF-A0A959PKR4-F1
#
_entry.id   AF-A0A959PKR4-F1
#
_cell.length_a   1.000
_cell.length_b   1.000
_cell.length_c   1.000
_cell.angle_alpha   90.00
_cell.angle_beta   90.00
_cell.angle_gamma   90.00
#
_symmetry.space_group_name_H-M   'P 1'
#
loop_
_entity.id
_entity.type
_entity.pdbx_description
1 polymer ?
#
loop_
_entity_poly.entity_id
_entity_poly.type
_entity_poly.pdbx_seq_one_letter_code
_entity_poly.pdbx_strand_id
1 'polypeptide(L)'
;MKKSPALILILFLSSFTAYVNAQEIPIDAAFRKSSIETLNQLMNDFYVFPEVAQKTGDHLNKLLETGYFDAFKDTESFAKALTEQVQSINKDKHMRVRSRPPGNAPVNTIDRLFEEHLDYKMRSRSNNLGFQEAKKLPGNIGYLDLRGFANVYEAGPMADHYMKLLSSSDAIIIDLRKNGGGDPGMVQYLCSYFFDKKVHLNSLYWRQGDRTDEFWTLDSVNGDQLPDIPLFVLTSNYTFSGAEEFSYNMQTQKRATLVGETTGGGANPGGTRRINEYLSVFIPMGRAINPITGTNWEGVGVVPEIQTTAEEAFDKGVELATAAAEAYRDRKKQEYKDIFKKVQANLEGFSNAKTEPEREKYQMRVFESLKLSVAAGLFDEGDINIMGYNFLNDYEKPNHAEAIFKTNTMLFPESANVFDSYGEALAAVGKLDESLASYRKAVELGEKNNDPQLEVFRENLKNVQEKLKP
;
A
#
# COMPACT_ATOMS: atom_id res chain seq x y z
N MET A 1 62.21 -47.57 23.47
CA MET A 1 61.15 -48.57 23.69
C MET A 1 59.91 -48.16 22.90
N LYS A 2 59.43 -49.06 22.05
CA LYS A 2 58.41 -48.84 21.00
C LYS A 2 57.07 -48.41 21.63
N LYS A 3 56.47 -47.32 21.12
CA LYS A 3 55.05 -46.98 21.33
C LYS A 3 54.27 -47.40 20.07
N SER A 4 53.28 -48.26 20.24
CA SER A 4 52.34 -48.69 19.19
C SER A 4 51.47 -47.52 18.70
N PRO A 5 51.07 -47.47 17.42
CA PRO A 5 50.04 -46.55 16.97
C PRO A 5 48.65 -47.15 17.24
N ALA A 6 47.76 -46.37 17.83
CA ALA A 6 46.36 -46.72 18.00
C ALA A 6 45.64 -46.61 16.65
N LEU A 7 44.97 -47.70 16.26
CA LEU A 7 44.13 -47.80 15.08
C LEU A 7 42.80 -47.08 15.36
N ILE A 8 42.57 -45.91 14.76
CA ILE A 8 41.26 -45.24 14.80
C ILE A 8 40.37 -45.87 13.74
N LEU A 9 39.39 -46.64 14.18
CA LEU A 9 38.34 -47.21 13.35
C LEU A 9 37.28 -46.13 13.10
N ILE A 10 37.27 -45.51 11.92
CA ILE A 10 36.23 -44.58 11.50
C ILE A 10 35.02 -45.40 11.03
N LEU A 11 33.98 -45.46 11.86
CA LEU A 11 32.67 -46.01 11.53
C LEU A 11 31.93 -45.01 10.61
N PHE A 12 31.86 -45.31 9.32
CA PHE A 12 30.90 -44.67 8.42
C PHE A 12 29.49 -45.19 8.74
N LEU A 13 28.72 -44.46 9.56
CA LEU A 13 27.28 -44.63 9.61
C LEU A 13 26.69 -44.06 8.30
N SER A 14 26.34 -44.95 7.38
CA SER A 14 25.49 -44.61 6.25
C SER A 14 24.06 -44.43 6.77
N SER A 15 23.64 -43.18 6.92
CA SER A 15 22.26 -42.83 7.20
C SER A 15 21.42 -43.15 5.96
N PHE A 16 20.87 -44.37 5.88
CA PHE A 16 19.76 -44.65 4.99
C PHE A 16 18.55 -43.86 5.49
N THR A 17 18.31 -42.68 4.91
CA THR A 17 17.01 -42.03 5.02
C THR A 17 16.01 -42.89 4.25
N ALA A 18 15.26 -43.72 4.98
CA ALA A 18 14.06 -44.34 4.44
C ALA A 18 13.11 -43.19 4.07
N TYR A 19 12.99 -42.90 2.78
CA TYR A 19 11.83 -42.19 2.27
C TYR A 19 10.61 -43.05 2.61
N VAL A 20 9.86 -42.63 3.63
CA VAL A 20 8.50 -43.12 3.82
C VAL A 20 7.74 -42.61 2.60
N ASN A 21 7.57 -43.46 1.60
CA ASN A 21 6.55 -43.24 0.59
C ASN A 21 5.23 -43.15 1.36
N ALA A 22 4.64 -41.95 1.40
CA ALA A 22 3.26 -41.80 1.83
C ALA A 22 2.45 -42.78 0.97
N GLN A 23 1.80 -43.74 1.63
CA GLN A 23 1.01 -44.75 0.94
C GLN A 23 -0.11 -44.02 0.19
N GLU A 24 -0.05 -44.00 -1.14
CA GLU A 24 -1.11 -43.42 -1.97
C GLU A 24 -2.41 -44.12 -1.63
N ILE A 25 -3.37 -43.35 -1.09
CA ILE A 25 -4.66 -43.91 -0.72
C ILE A 25 -5.42 -44.20 -2.02
N PRO A 26 -5.89 -45.45 -2.20
CA PRO A 26 -6.59 -45.80 -3.42
C PRO A 26 -7.87 -44.97 -3.52
N ILE A 27 -7.99 -44.19 -4.60
CA ILE A 27 -9.25 -43.56 -5.00
C ILE A 27 -10.16 -44.67 -5.50
N ASP A 28 -10.96 -45.24 -4.60
CA ASP A 28 -11.98 -46.21 -4.93
C ASP A 28 -13.32 -45.53 -5.29
N ALA A 29 -14.33 -46.34 -5.61
CA ALA A 29 -15.65 -45.84 -5.99
C ALA A 29 -16.35 -45.08 -4.84
N ALA A 30 -16.14 -45.50 -3.59
CA ALA A 30 -16.75 -44.88 -2.42
C ALA A 30 -16.15 -43.49 -2.15
N PHE A 31 -14.84 -43.35 -2.32
CA PHE A 31 -14.14 -42.07 -2.24
C PHE A 31 -14.66 -41.09 -3.29
N ARG A 32 -14.78 -41.51 -4.56
CA ARG A 32 -15.27 -40.64 -5.64
C ARG A 32 -16.70 -40.17 -5.37
N LYS A 33 -17.58 -41.10 -4.99
CA LYS A 33 -18.98 -40.82 -4.69
C LYS A 33 -19.12 -39.82 -3.54
N SER A 34 -18.51 -40.10 -2.38
CA SER A 34 -18.61 -39.22 -1.22
C SER A 34 -17.99 -37.84 -1.46
N SER A 35 -16.91 -37.75 -2.25
CA SER A 35 -16.29 -36.48 -2.63
C SER A 35 -17.22 -35.63 -3.49
N ILE A 36 -17.89 -36.22 -4.48
CA ILE A 36 -18.82 -35.52 -5.37
C ILE A 36 -20.10 -35.13 -4.63
N GLU A 37 -20.65 -35.99 -3.78
CA GLU A 37 -21.80 -35.67 -2.93
C GLU A 37 -21.51 -34.48 -2.02
N THR A 38 -20.34 -34.48 -1.37
CA THR A 38 -19.93 -33.38 -0.49
C THR A 38 -19.67 -32.09 -1.29
N LEU A 39 -18.99 -32.18 -2.44
CA LEU A 39 -18.77 -31.03 -3.32
C LEU A 39 -20.12 -30.41 -3.77
N ASN A 40 -21.08 -31.24 -4.16
CA ASN A 40 -22.42 -30.80 -4.55
C ASN A 40 -23.14 -30.10 -3.40
N GLN A 41 -23.11 -30.66 -2.19
CA GLN A 41 -23.69 -30.03 -1.01
C GLN A 41 -23.07 -28.65 -0.77
N LEU A 42 -21.74 -28.57 -0.73
CA LEU A 42 -21.02 -27.32 -0.50
C LEU A 42 -21.32 -26.26 -1.57
N MET A 43 -21.41 -26.64 -2.86
CA MET A 43 -21.78 -25.70 -3.92
C MET A 43 -23.20 -25.16 -3.71
N ASN A 44 -24.17 -26.04 -3.42
CA ASN A 44 -25.56 -25.62 -3.21
C ASN A 44 -25.73 -24.74 -1.98
N ASP A 45 -24.98 -25.01 -0.91
CA ASP A 45 -25.02 -24.23 0.33
C ASP A 45 -24.40 -22.85 0.18
N PHE A 46 -23.26 -22.75 -0.50
CA PHE A 46 -22.39 -21.57 -0.41
C PHE A 46 -22.20 -20.80 -1.71
N TYR A 47 -22.34 -21.41 -2.89
CA TYR A 47 -22.02 -20.74 -4.15
C TYR A 47 -22.97 -19.57 -4.40
N VAL A 48 -22.46 -18.42 -4.82
CA VAL A 48 -23.26 -17.20 -5.02
C VAL A 48 -24.37 -17.38 -6.07
N PHE A 49 -24.24 -18.33 -7.00
CA PHE A 49 -25.22 -18.63 -8.04
C PHE A 49 -25.90 -20.01 -7.81
N PRO A 50 -27.04 -20.07 -7.09
CA PRO A 50 -27.65 -21.35 -6.69
C PRO A 50 -28.11 -22.23 -7.86
N GLU A 51 -28.70 -21.63 -8.90
CA GLU A 51 -29.13 -22.40 -10.09
C GLU A 51 -27.94 -23.02 -10.84
N VAL A 52 -26.81 -22.32 -10.88
CA VAL A 52 -25.58 -22.81 -11.51
C VAL A 52 -24.94 -23.90 -10.66
N ALA A 53 -24.98 -23.78 -9.33
CA ALA A 53 -24.56 -24.84 -8.40
C ALA A 53 -25.34 -26.13 -8.64
N GLN A 54 -26.67 -26.04 -8.74
CA GLN A 54 -27.54 -27.20 -9.01
C GLN A 54 -27.18 -27.88 -10.33
N LYS A 55 -27.11 -27.11 -11.43
CA LYS A 55 -26.74 -27.63 -12.75
C LYS A 55 -25.34 -28.27 -12.76
N THR A 56 -24.40 -27.69 -12.02
CA THR A 56 -23.04 -28.24 -11.89
C THR A 56 -23.07 -29.58 -11.16
N GLY A 57 -23.85 -29.67 -10.07
CA GLY A 57 -23.97 -30.91 -9.31
C GLY A 57 -24.64 -32.05 -10.11
N ASP A 58 -25.69 -31.73 -10.86
CA ASP A 58 -26.36 -32.68 -11.76
C ASP A 58 -25.39 -33.21 -12.83
N HIS A 59 -24.55 -32.33 -13.40
CA HIS A 59 -23.51 -32.71 -14.36
C HIS A 59 -22.48 -33.67 -13.75
N LEU A 60 -21.98 -33.36 -12.55
CA LEU A 60 -21.00 -34.21 -11.87
C LEU A 60 -21.58 -35.59 -11.50
N ASN A 61 -22.84 -35.64 -11.04
CA ASN A 61 -23.52 -36.90 -10.74
C ASN A 61 -23.66 -37.78 -11.99
N LYS A 62 -24.05 -37.19 -13.13
CA LYS A 62 -24.13 -37.91 -14.40
C LYS A 62 -22.78 -38.48 -14.83
N LEU A 63 -21.70 -37.70 -14.70
CA LEU A 63 -20.36 -38.19 -15.01
C LEU A 63 -19.93 -39.33 -14.07
N LEU A 64 -20.26 -39.25 -12.79
CA LEU A 64 -20.03 -40.32 -11.83
C LEU A 64 -20.76 -41.61 -12.22
N GLU A 65 -22.03 -41.54 -12.61
CA GLU A 65 -22.83 -42.69 -13.07
C GLU A 65 -22.26 -43.37 -14.32
N THR A 66 -21.68 -42.59 -15.23
CA THR A 66 -21.03 -43.13 -16.44
C THR A 66 -19.64 -43.73 -16.22
N GLY A 67 -19.11 -43.66 -15.00
CA GLY A 67 -17.75 -44.11 -14.69
C GLY A 67 -16.64 -43.19 -15.24
N TYR A 68 -16.96 -41.96 -15.66
CA TYR A 68 -15.98 -41.01 -16.22
C TYR A 68 -14.77 -40.82 -15.29
N PHE A 69 -15.03 -40.73 -13.98
CA PHE A 69 -13.98 -40.47 -13.01
C PHE A 69 -13.12 -41.70 -12.65
N ASP A 70 -13.46 -42.89 -13.15
CA ASP A 70 -12.68 -44.11 -12.87
C ASP A 70 -11.30 -44.08 -13.52
N ALA A 71 -11.07 -43.21 -14.51
CA ALA A 71 -9.78 -43.00 -15.15
C ALA A 71 -8.74 -42.31 -14.24
N PHE A 72 -9.18 -41.56 -13.23
CA PHE A 72 -8.29 -40.77 -12.36
C PHE A 72 -7.98 -41.54 -11.08
N LYS A 73 -6.72 -41.96 -10.93
CA LYS A 73 -6.29 -42.94 -9.90
C LYS A 73 -5.69 -42.29 -8.66
N ASP A 74 -5.31 -41.03 -8.75
CA ASP A 74 -4.68 -40.25 -7.68
C ASP A 74 -5.46 -38.94 -7.43
N THR A 75 -5.22 -38.33 -6.27
CA THR A 75 -6.01 -37.19 -5.80
C THR A 75 -5.79 -35.94 -6.62
N GLU A 76 -4.62 -35.79 -7.23
CA GLU A 76 -4.28 -34.65 -8.06
C GLU A 76 -5.00 -34.73 -9.41
N SER A 77 -4.92 -35.85 -10.11
CA SER A 77 -5.62 -36.07 -11.38
C SER A 77 -7.14 -36.02 -11.21
N PHE A 78 -7.67 -36.56 -10.11
CA PHE A 78 -9.11 -36.46 -9.79
C PHE A 78 -9.54 -35.03 -9.46
N ALA A 79 -8.78 -34.28 -8.65
CA ALA A 79 -9.07 -32.87 -8.35
C ALA A 79 -9.04 -31.98 -9.59
N LYS A 80 -8.08 -32.22 -10.49
CA LYS A 80 -7.99 -31.52 -11.77
C LYS A 80 -9.21 -31.82 -12.65
N ALA A 81 -9.58 -33.09 -12.78
CA ALA A 81 -10.77 -33.49 -13.54
C ALA A 81 -12.05 -32.86 -12.96
N LEU A 82 -12.22 -32.87 -11.63
CA LEU A 82 -13.35 -32.18 -10.99
C LEU A 82 -13.36 -30.69 -11.30
N THR A 83 -12.22 -30.03 -11.22
CA THR A 83 -12.10 -28.60 -11.55
C THR A 83 -12.52 -28.32 -12.99
N GLU A 84 -12.01 -29.09 -13.95
CA GLU A 84 -12.36 -28.94 -15.37
C GLU A 84 -13.87 -29.11 -15.60
N GLN A 85 -14.49 -30.12 -14.98
CA GLN A 85 -15.92 -30.38 -15.15
C GLN A 85 -16.80 -29.34 -14.46
N VAL A 86 -16.41 -28.88 -13.26
CA VAL A 86 -17.08 -27.77 -12.56
C VAL A 86 -17.04 -26.50 -13.42
N GLN A 87 -15.84 -26.14 -13.89
CA GLN A 87 -15.63 -24.93 -14.69
C GLN A 87 -16.27 -25.00 -16.08
N SER A 88 -16.53 -26.20 -16.60
CA SER A 88 -17.26 -26.37 -17.85
C SER A 88 -18.70 -25.86 -17.77
N ILE A 89 -19.32 -25.90 -16.58
CA ILE A 89 -20.69 -25.45 -16.33
C ILE A 89 -20.72 -24.04 -15.77
N ASN A 90 -20.01 -23.78 -14.67
CA ASN A 90 -20.12 -22.51 -13.96
C ASN A 90 -19.36 -21.34 -14.61
N LYS A 91 -18.38 -21.64 -15.48
CA LYS A 91 -17.46 -20.67 -16.11
C LYS A 91 -16.68 -19.78 -15.13
N ASP A 92 -16.65 -20.15 -13.86
CA ASP A 92 -16.05 -19.40 -12.76
C ASP A 92 -14.69 -20.01 -12.39
N LYS A 93 -13.63 -19.26 -12.71
CA LYS A 93 -12.25 -19.74 -12.55
C LYS A 93 -11.79 -19.75 -11.08
N HIS A 94 -12.53 -19.13 -10.16
CA HIS A 94 -12.24 -19.20 -8.73
C HIS A 94 -12.56 -20.59 -8.18
N MET A 95 -13.61 -21.24 -8.68
CA MET A 95 -14.02 -22.55 -8.19
C MET A 95 -13.06 -23.64 -8.67
N ARG A 96 -12.09 -23.99 -7.81
CA ARG A 96 -11.05 -25.00 -8.06
C ARG A 96 -11.02 -26.02 -6.95
N VAL A 97 -11.05 -27.29 -7.33
CA VAL A 97 -10.79 -28.42 -6.44
C VAL A 97 -9.30 -28.68 -6.41
N ARG A 98 -8.73 -28.82 -5.22
CA ARG A 98 -7.29 -29.04 -5.02
C ARG A 98 -7.06 -30.26 -4.16
N SER A 99 -6.11 -31.08 -4.59
CA SER A 99 -5.48 -32.06 -3.71
C SER A 99 -4.69 -31.33 -2.63
N ARG A 100 -4.73 -31.90 -1.42
CA ARG A 100 -3.99 -31.44 -0.25
C ARG A 100 -3.27 -32.63 0.36
N PRO A 101 -2.02 -32.46 0.79
CA PRO A 101 -1.40 -33.43 1.68
C PRO A 101 -2.28 -33.61 2.92
N PRO A 102 -2.50 -34.86 3.39
CA PRO A 102 -3.17 -35.08 4.65
C PRO A 102 -2.40 -34.38 5.78
N GLY A 103 -3.13 -33.93 6.80
CA GLY A 103 -2.48 -33.42 8.00
C GLY A 103 -1.81 -34.52 8.81
N ASN A 104 -0.95 -34.12 9.74
CA ASN A 104 -0.50 -35.04 10.79
C ASN A 104 -1.64 -35.31 11.78
N ALA A 105 -2.44 -34.28 12.09
CA ALA A 105 -3.62 -34.41 12.95
C ALA A 105 -4.91 -34.64 12.13
N PRO A 106 -5.86 -35.45 12.65
CA PRO A 106 -7.17 -35.64 12.00
C PRO A 106 -7.93 -34.32 11.82
N VAL A 107 -8.71 -34.22 10.73
CA VAL A 107 -9.62 -33.09 10.50
C VAL A 107 -10.59 -32.87 11.67
N ASN A 108 -10.92 -31.60 11.91
CA ASN A 108 -11.80 -31.13 13.00
C ASN A 108 -11.25 -31.33 14.42
N THR A 109 -9.93 -31.45 14.59
CA THR A 109 -9.26 -31.45 15.89
C THR A 109 -8.59 -30.11 16.19
N ILE A 110 -8.35 -29.82 17.48
CA ILE A 110 -7.59 -28.64 17.91
C ILE A 110 -6.16 -28.68 17.36
N ASP A 111 -5.52 -29.85 17.38
CA ASP A 111 -4.16 -30.03 16.85
C ASP A 111 -4.10 -29.72 15.35
N ARG A 112 -5.12 -30.10 14.59
CA ARG A 112 -5.22 -29.75 13.17
C ARG A 112 -5.38 -28.24 12.95
N LEU A 113 -6.14 -27.56 13.80
CA LEU A 113 -6.24 -26.10 13.75
C LEU A 113 -4.88 -25.44 14.02
N PHE A 114 -4.10 -25.94 14.98
CA PHE A 114 -2.75 -25.45 15.25
C PHE A 114 -1.80 -25.71 14.09
N GLU A 115 -1.83 -26.92 13.51
CA GLU A 115 -1.02 -27.29 12.34
C GLU A 115 -1.29 -26.36 11.16
N GLU A 116 -2.56 -26.15 10.80
CA GLU A 116 -2.96 -25.25 9.71
C GLU A 116 -2.57 -23.79 9.98
N HIS A 117 -2.71 -23.35 11.24
CA HIS A 117 -2.30 -22.01 11.64
C HIS A 117 -0.78 -21.83 11.50
N LEU A 118 0.00 -22.81 11.93
CA LEU A 118 1.47 -22.78 11.82
C LEU A 118 1.90 -22.75 10.35
N ASP A 119 1.31 -23.59 9.50
CA ASP A 119 1.58 -23.61 8.07
C ASP A 119 1.24 -22.27 7.40
N TYR A 120 0.13 -21.66 7.79
CA TYR A 120 -0.22 -20.31 7.34
C TYR A 120 0.84 -19.29 7.78
N LYS A 121 1.25 -19.29 9.06
CA LYS A 121 2.26 -18.35 9.58
C LYS A 121 3.62 -18.55 8.92
N MET A 122 4.04 -19.79 8.69
CA MET A 122 5.31 -20.08 8.01
C MET A 122 5.31 -19.63 6.56
N ARG A 123 4.22 -19.86 5.80
CA ARG A 123 4.09 -19.37 4.43
C ARG A 123 4.03 -17.84 4.37
N SER A 124 3.27 -17.23 5.27
CA SER A 124 3.14 -15.76 5.35
C SER A 124 4.47 -15.08 5.70
N ARG A 125 5.28 -15.73 6.53
CA ARG A 125 6.64 -15.27 6.83
C ARG A 125 7.58 -15.44 5.64
N SER A 126 7.54 -16.59 4.95
CA SER A 126 8.48 -16.87 3.85
C SER A 126 8.19 -16.04 2.60
N ASN A 127 6.94 -15.63 2.37
CA ASN A 127 6.55 -14.78 1.24
C ASN A 127 6.43 -13.29 1.62
N ASN A 128 6.87 -12.90 2.81
CA ASN A 128 6.80 -11.54 3.35
C ASN A 128 5.41 -10.90 3.21
N LEU A 129 4.35 -11.66 3.51
CA LEU A 129 2.95 -11.23 3.40
C LEU A 129 2.57 -10.72 2.00
N GLY A 130 3.29 -11.15 0.96
CA GLY A 130 3.11 -10.71 -0.42
C GLY A 130 3.98 -9.53 -0.85
N PHE A 131 4.69 -8.86 0.05
CA PHE A 131 5.57 -7.73 -0.30
C PHE A 131 6.97 -8.24 -0.66
N GLN A 132 7.26 -8.42 -1.95
CA GLN A 132 8.48 -9.09 -2.40
C GLN A 132 9.68 -8.14 -2.51
N GLU A 133 9.49 -6.95 -3.07
CA GLU A 133 10.56 -5.97 -3.29
C GLU A 133 9.96 -4.56 -3.36
N ALA A 134 10.64 -3.57 -2.78
CA ALA A 134 10.45 -2.17 -3.13
C ALA A 134 11.79 -1.49 -3.36
N LYS A 135 11.87 -0.68 -4.42
CA LYS A 135 13.10 0.03 -4.79
C LYS A 135 12.82 1.31 -5.56
N LYS A 136 13.83 2.17 -5.59
CA LYS A 136 13.89 3.35 -6.46
C LYS A 136 14.65 2.99 -7.73
N LEU A 137 14.01 3.16 -8.88
CA LEU A 137 14.62 3.03 -10.19
C LEU A 137 15.22 4.38 -10.63
N PRO A 138 16.12 4.39 -11.64
CA PRO A 138 16.58 5.64 -12.27
C PRO A 138 15.41 6.55 -12.65
N GLY A 139 15.61 7.86 -12.53
CA GLY A 139 14.53 8.84 -12.75
C GLY A 139 13.61 9.05 -11.54
N ASN A 140 13.96 8.52 -10.36
CA ASN A 140 13.18 8.61 -9.11
C ASN A 140 11.79 7.97 -9.20
N ILE A 141 11.73 6.82 -9.88
CA ILE A 141 10.51 6.03 -10.01
C ILE A 141 10.49 5.01 -8.87
N GLY A 142 9.41 5.00 -8.10
CA GLY A 142 9.15 3.96 -7.12
C GLY A 142 8.66 2.68 -7.80
N TYR A 143 9.19 1.53 -7.41
CA TYR A 143 8.74 0.23 -7.89
C TYR A 143 8.38 -0.67 -6.71
N LEU A 144 7.19 -1.26 -6.76
CA LEU A 144 6.67 -2.23 -5.79
C LEU A 144 6.38 -3.55 -6.51
N ASP A 145 7.07 -4.61 -6.12
CA ASP A 145 6.73 -5.98 -6.49
C ASP A 145 5.79 -6.59 -5.42
N LEU A 146 4.49 -6.63 -5.73
CA LEU A 146 3.46 -7.14 -4.83
C LEU A 146 2.93 -8.49 -5.36
N ARG A 147 3.14 -9.55 -4.59
CA ARG A 147 2.80 -10.96 -4.92
C ARG A 147 1.51 -11.45 -4.27
N GLY A 148 0.91 -10.70 -3.37
CA GLY A 148 -0.37 -11.02 -2.75
C GLY A 148 -0.93 -9.87 -1.93
N PHE A 149 -2.23 -9.89 -1.70
CA PHE A 149 -2.92 -8.98 -0.78
C PHE A 149 -3.18 -9.75 0.53
N ALA A 150 -2.23 -9.74 1.46
CA ALA A 150 -2.41 -10.40 2.76
C ALA A 150 -3.46 -9.69 3.63
N ASN A 151 -3.88 -10.31 4.73
CA ASN A 151 -4.84 -9.70 5.65
C ASN A 151 -4.32 -8.35 6.19
N VAL A 152 -5.13 -7.31 6.11
CA VAL A 152 -4.72 -5.93 6.46
C VAL A 152 -4.28 -5.77 7.91
N TYR A 153 -4.86 -6.52 8.86
CA TYR A 153 -4.44 -6.43 10.27
C TYR A 153 -3.05 -7.02 10.52
N GLU A 154 -2.62 -7.98 9.70
CA GLU A 154 -1.28 -8.56 9.79
C GLU A 154 -0.26 -7.78 8.96
N ALA A 155 -0.67 -7.31 7.78
CA ALA A 155 0.24 -6.77 6.77
C ALA A 155 0.18 -5.24 6.61
N GLY A 156 -0.72 -4.53 7.30
CA GLY A 156 -0.83 -3.07 7.27
C GLY A 156 0.49 -2.35 7.58
N PRO A 157 1.18 -2.67 8.69
CA PRO A 157 2.49 -2.08 8.99
C PRO A 157 3.56 -2.35 7.93
N MET A 158 3.50 -3.51 7.25
CA MET A 158 4.40 -3.81 6.14
C MET A 158 4.10 -2.91 4.94
N ALA A 159 2.82 -2.75 4.60
CA ALA A 159 2.38 -1.82 3.57
C ALA A 159 2.87 -0.39 3.86
N ASP A 160 2.78 0.05 5.12
CA ASP A 160 3.24 1.37 5.57
C ASP A 160 4.73 1.58 5.27
N HIS A 161 5.57 0.60 5.61
CA HIS A 161 7.01 0.69 5.37
C HIS A 161 7.37 0.72 3.88
N TYR A 162 6.72 -0.13 3.08
CA TYR A 162 6.94 -0.17 1.64
C TYR A 162 6.46 1.13 0.98
N MET A 163 5.28 1.63 1.33
CA MET A 163 4.77 2.89 0.82
C MET A 163 5.60 4.09 1.27
N LYS A 164 6.13 4.08 2.51
CA LYS A 164 7.03 5.14 2.97
C LYS A 164 8.34 5.19 2.17
N LEU A 165 8.92 4.04 1.84
CA LEU A 165 10.10 3.99 0.96
C LEU A 165 9.84 4.64 -0.41
N LEU A 166 8.61 4.51 -0.91
CA LEU A 166 8.20 5.01 -2.21
C LEU A 166 7.64 6.44 -2.16
N SER A 167 7.41 7.04 -0.98
CA SER A 167 6.66 8.31 -0.90
C SER A 167 7.37 9.52 -1.49
N SER A 168 8.70 9.47 -1.61
CA SER A 168 9.50 10.52 -2.26
C SER A 168 9.65 10.35 -3.78
N SER A 169 8.85 9.49 -4.42
CA SER A 169 8.98 9.19 -5.85
C SER A 169 8.26 10.22 -6.71
N ASP A 170 8.69 10.33 -7.97
CA ASP A 170 8.03 11.20 -8.96
C ASP A 170 7.03 10.42 -9.82
N ALA A 171 7.07 9.08 -9.79
CA ALA A 171 6.10 8.14 -10.34
C ALA A 171 6.20 6.82 -9.57
N ILE A 172 5.14 6.02 -9.55
CA ILE A 172 5.13 4.68 -8.94
C ILE A 172 4.64 3.63 -9.93
N ILE A 173 5.32 2.48 -9.93
CA ILE A 173 4.90 1.24 -10.61
C ILE A 173 4.56 0.20 -9.55
N ILE A 174 3.37 -0.37 -9.62
CA ILE A 174 2.95 -1.54 -8.83
C ILE A 174 2.90 -2.75 -9.77
N ASP A 175 3.79 -3.71 -9.56
CA ASP A 175 3.85 -4.92 -10.37
C ASP A 175 2.99 -6.04 -9.77
N LEU A 176 1.89 -6.35 -10.47
CA LEU A 176 0.94 -7.41 -10.12
C LEU A 176 1.02 -8.61 -11.07
N ARG A 177 2.03 -8.68 -11.96
CA ARG A 177 2.17 -9.73 -12.99
C ARG A 177 2.32 -11.13 -12.42
N LYS A 178 2.68 -11.28 -11.14
CA LYS A 178 2.70 -12.59 -10.44
C LYS A 178 1.87 -12.58 -9.16
N ASN A 179 0.80 -11.78 -9.13
CA ASN A 179 -0.08 -11.64 -7.98
C ASN A 179 -1.41 -12.37 -8.18
N GLY A 180 -1.69 -13.36 -7.33
CA GLY A 180 -2.94 -14.14 -7.39
C GLY A 180 -4.12 -13.54 -6.61
N GLY A 181 -3.93 -12.33 -6.06
CA GLY A 181 -4.92 -11.58 -5.29
C GLY A 181 -4.81 -11.79 -3.79
N GLY A 182 -5.95 -11.68 -3.10
CA GLY A 182 -6.01 -11.85 -1.65
C GLY A 182 -7.18 -11.11 -1.02
N ASP A 183 -6.91 -10.49 0.12
CA ASP A 183 -7.87 -9.85 1.01
C ASP A 183 -8.34 -8.47 0.49
N PRO A 184 -9.66 -8.22 0.41
CA PRO A 184 -10.19 -6.94 -0.07
C PRO A 184 -9.90 -5.77 0.89
N GLY A 185 -9.69 -6.03 2.19
CA GLY A 185 -9.28 -5.00 3.14
C GLY A 185 -7.89 -4.43 2.83
N MET A 186 -6.94 -5.27 2.41
CA MET A 186 -5.64 -4.79 1.95
C MET A 186 -5.72 -4.09 0.60
N VAL A 187 -6.63 -4.51 -0.30
CA VAL A 187 -6.91 -3.77 -1.55
C VAL A 187 -7.40 -2.36 -1.21
N GLN A 188 -8.38 -2.23 -0.33
CA GLN A 188 -8.90 -0.94 0.15
C GLN A 188 -7.79 -0.09 0.78
N TYR A 189 -6.95 -0.69 1.64
CA TYR A 189 -5.86 0.02 2.32
C TYR A 189 -4.86 0.59 1.33
N LEU A 190 -4.35 -0.23 0.39
CA LEU A 190 -3.40 0.22 -0.63
C LEU A 190 -4.03 1.20 -1.62
N CYS A 191 -5.32 1.05 -1.97
CA CYS A 191 -6.02 2.04 -2.77
C CYS A 191 -6.02 3.42 -2.07
N SER A 192 -6.22 3.45 -0.75
CA SER A 192 -6.37 4.69 0.03
C SER A 192 -5.11 5.55 0.09
N TYR A 193 -3.93 4.99 -0.24
CA TYR A 193 -2.72 5.78 -0.44
C TYR A 193 -2.80 6.73 -1.64
N PHE A 194 -3.67 6.48 -2.61
CA PHE A 194 -3.65 7.16 -3.90
C PHE A 194 -4.85 8.08 -4.14
N PHE A 195 -5.66 8.35 -3.11
CA PHE A 195 -6.80 9.26 -3.20
C PHE A 195 -6.78 10.27 -2.04
N ASP A 196 -7.11 11.52 -2.33
CA ASP A 196 -7.31 12.62 -1.38
C ASP A 196 -8.79 12.82 -0.99
N LYS A 197 -9.68 12.05 -1.63
CA LYS A 197 -11.13 12.14 -1.50
C LYS A 197 -11.71 10.78 -1.17
N LYS A 198 -12.89 10.82 -0.55
CA LYS A 198 -13.71 9.64 -0.32
C LYS A 198 -14.27 9.11 -1.64
N VAL A 199 -13.87 7.91 -2.02
CA VAL A 199 -14.20 7.26 -3.29
C VAL A 199 -14.79 5.88 -3.01
N HIS A 200 -15.92 5.54 -3.64
CA HIS A 200 -16.45 4.17 -3.60
C HIS A 200 -15.60 3.31 -4.55
N LEU A 201 -14.82 2.39 -3.99
CA LEU A 201 -13.93 1.53 -4.76
C LEU A 201 -14.72 0.37 -5.37
N ASN A 202 -15.43 -0.39 -4.54
CA ASN A 202 -16.11 -1.61 -4.96
C ASN A 202 -17.18 -2.02 -3.92
N SER A 203 -18.15 -2.82 -4.34
CA SER A 203 -19.08 -3.50 -3.44
C SER A 203 -18.98 -5.02 -3.61
N LEU A 204 -19.03 -5.77 -2.50
CA LEU A 204 -19.09 -7.23 -2.52
C LEU A 204 -20.46 -7.69 -2.01
N TYR A 205 -21.29 -8.21 -2.91
CA TYR A 205 -22.52 -8.89 -2.52
C TYR A 205 -22.20 -10.30 -2.06
N TRP A 206 -22.74 -10.72 -0.92
CA TRP A 206 -22.62 -12.05 -0.36
C TRP A 206 -23.98 -12.73 -0.31
N ARG A 207 -24.08 -13.93 -0.90
CA ARG A 207 -25.32 -14.73 -0.85
C ARG A 207 -25.70 -15.06 0.60
N GLN A 208 -24.72 -15.42 1.42
CA GLN A 208 -24.97 -15.73 2.81
C GLN A 208 -25.35 -14.46 3.57
N GLY A 209 -26.57 -14.45 4.11
CA GLY A 209 -27.10 -13.31 4.84
C GLY A 209 -27.60 -12.17 3.97
N ASP A 210 -27.65 -12.34 2.64
CA ASP A 210 -28.18 -11.35 1.68
C ASP A 210 -27.62 -9.95 1.96
N ARG A 211 -26.29 -9.86 2.05
CA ARG A 211 -25.60 -8.63 2.47
C ARG A 211 -24.71 -8.08 1.37
N THR A 212 -24.51 -6.77 1.38
CA THR A 212 -23.54 -6.09 0.52
C THR A 212 -22.58 -5.31 1.41
N ASP A 213 -21.30 -5.62 1.28
CA ASP A 213 -20.23 -4.90 1.96
C ASP A 213 -19.66 -3.86 0.98
N GLU A 214 -19.65 -2.58 1.36
CA GLU A 214 -19.11 -1.50 0.52
C GLU A 214 -17.69 -1.13 0.96
N PHE A 215 -16.79 -0.97 -0.02
CA PHE A 215 -15.40 -0.59 0.20
C PHE A 215 -15.17 0.82 -0.31
N TRP A 216 -14.99 1.74 0.64
CA TRP A 216 -14.68 3.14 0.39
C TRP A 216 -13.21 3.41 0.71
N THR A 217 -12.57 4.41 0.08
CA THR A 217 -11.25 4.86 0.54
C THR A 217 -11.32 5.28 2.02
N LEU A 218 -10.24 5.01 2.75
CA LEU A 218 -10.08 5.40 4.15
C LEU A 218 -9.77 6.89 4.24
N ASP A 219 -10.21 7.53 5.33
CA ASP A 219 -9.97 8.96 5.58
C ASP A 219 -8.47 9.25 5.79
N SER A 220 -7.70 8.27 6.25
CA SER A 220 -6.25 8.35 6.38
C SER A 220 -5.58 6.98 6.27
N VAL A 221 -4.28 7.01 6.02
CA VAL A 221 -3.36 5.87 6.08
C VAL A 221 -2.22 6.22 7.03
N ASN A 222 -1.45 5.24 7.52
CA ASN A 222 -0.32 5.48 8.42
C ASN A 222 0.95 6.00 7.69
N GLY A 223 0.78 6.59 6.50
CA GLY A 223 1.87 7.14 5.69
C GLY A 223 1.40 8.34 4.85
N ASP A 224 2.25 8.77 3.93
CA ASP A 224 1.95 9.91 3.06
C ASP A 224 0.93 9.49 1.98
N GLN A 225 -0.20 10.19 1.88
CA GLN A 225 -1.09 10.03 0.72
C GLN A 225 -0.45 10.67 -0.52
N LEU A 226 -0.57 9.98 -1.65
CA LEU A 226 0.04 10.31 -2.92
C LEU A 226 -1.07 10.45 -4.00
N PRO A 227 -2.01 11.39 -3.88
CA PRO A 227 -3.14 11.50 -4.81
C PRO A 227 -2.72 11.90 -6.23
N ASP A 228 -1.67 12.71 -6.36
CA ASP A 228 -1.24 13.29 -7.64
C ASP A 228 -0.09 12.55 -8.33
N ILE A 229 0.48 11.53 -7.68
CA ILE A 229 1.64 10.82 -8.22
C ILE A 229 1.22 9.99 -9.45
N PRO A 230 1.95 10.08 -10.57
CA PRO A 230 1.75 9.15 -11.69
C PRO A 230 1.85 7.70 -11.21
N LEU A 231 0.84 6.89 -11.54
CA LEU A 231 0.72 5.52 -11.06
C LEU A 231 0.51 4.57 -12.24
N PHE A 232 1.31 3.51 -12.27
CA PHE A 232 1.24 2.45 -13.27
C PHE A 232 1.05 1.10 -12.58
N VAL A 233 0.23 0.24 -13.16
CA VAL A 233 -0.02 -1.11 -12.64
C VAL A 233 0.34 -2.13 -13.71
N LEU A 234 1.31 -3.00 -13.43
CA LEU A 234 1.71 -4.04 -14.36
C LEU A 234 0.87 -5.28 -14.14
N THR A 235 0.33 -5.84 -15.22
CA THR A 235 -0.60 -6.97 -15.17
C THR A 235 -0.20 -8.07 -16.15
N SER A 236 -0.58 -9.29 -15.84
CA SER A 236 -0.41 -10.46 -16.72
C SER A 236 -1.68 -11.32 -16.70
N ASN A 237 -1.74 -12.34 -17.55
CA ASN A 237 -2.79 -13.36 -17.48
C ASN A 237 -2.82 -14.15 -16.15
N TYR A 238 -1.77 -14.07 -15.32
CA TYR A 238 -1.72 -14.66 -13.98
C TYR A 238 -2.36 -13.75 -12.93
N THR A 239 -2.41 -12.43 -13.15
CA THR A 239 -3.02 -11.49 -12.23
C THR A 239 -4.47 -11.90 -11.98
N PHE A 240 -4.86 -12.10 -10.71
CA PHE A 240 -6.15 -12.73 -10.39
C PHE A 240 -6.78 -12.18 -9.09
N SER A 241 -8.11 -12.26 -8.95
CA SER A 241 -8.83 -11.99 -7.70
C SER A 241 -8.57 -10.57 -7.17
N GLY A 242 -8.24 -10.38 -5.88
CA GLY A 242 -7.97 -9.04 -5.31
C GLY A 242 -6.93 -8.19 -6.05
N ALA A 243 -6.02 -8.78 -6.83
CA ALA A 243 -5.09 -8.03 -7.68
C ALA A 243 -5.80 -7.42 -8.90
N GLU A 244 -6.78 -8.13 -9.44
CA GLU A 244 -7.70 -7.60 -10.46
C GLU A 244 -8.61 -6.55 -9.85
N GLU A 245 -9.10 -6.73 -8.62
CA GLU A 245 -9.88 -5.71 -7.92
C GLU A 245 -9.11 -4.40 -7.77
N PHE A 246 -7.86 -4.46 -7.29
CA PHE A 246 -7.00 -3.28 -7.21
C PHE A 246 -6.84 -2.62 -8.59
N SER A 247 -6.53 -3.43 -9.61
CA SER A 247 -6.31 -2.95 -10.98
C SER A 247 -7.58 -2.28 -11.55
N TYR A 248 -8.74 -2.91 -11.37
CA TYR A 248 -10.03 -2.44 -11.87
C TYR A 248 -10.51 -1.19 -11.13
N ASN A 249 -10.33 -1.13 -9.80
CA ASN A 249 -10.64 0.06 -9.01
C ASN A 249 -9.79 1.25 -9.47
N MET A 250 -8.49 1.05 -9.67
CA MET A 250 -7.59 2.11 -10.15
C MET A 250 -7.92 2.54 -11.60
N GLN A 251 -8.22 1.58 -12.47
CA GLN A 251 -8.59 1.84 -13.86
C GLN A 251 -9.91 2.62 -13.96
N THR A 252 -10.97 2.15 -13.32
CA THR A 252 -12.31 2.75 -13.41
C THR A 252 -12.35 4.17 -12.83
N GLN A 253 -11.54 4.44 -11.80
CA GLN A 253 -11.35 5.77 -11.22
C GLN A 253 -10.37 6.65 -12.02
N LYS A 254 -9.80 6.13 -13.13
CA LYS A 254 -8.75 6.80 -13.92
C LYS A 254 -7.55 7.23 -13.08
N ARG A 255 -7.25 6.47 -12.02
CA ARG A 255 -6.16 6.77 -11.09
C ARG A 255 -4.84 6.19 -11.54
N ALA A 256 -4.84 5.02 -12.19
CA ALA A 256 -3.63 4.41 -12.72
C ALA A 256 -3.76 4.03 -14.20
N THR A 257 -2.63 3.95 -14.88
CA THR A 257 -2.52 3.35 -16.22
C THR A 257 -2.06 1.90 -16.07
N LEU A 258 -2.85 0.96 -16.59
CA LEU A 258 -2.48 -0.45 -16.59
C LEU A 258 -1.65 -0.78 -17.83
N VAL A 259 -0.61 -1.60 -17.63
CA VAL A 259 0.33 -2.01 -18.66
C VAL A 259 0.52 -3.53 -18.60
N GLY A 260 0.37 -4.22 -19.72
CA GLY A 260 0.60 -5.66 -19.81
C GLY A 260 -0.54 -6.43 -20.46
N GLU A 261 -0.83 -7.62 -19.94
CA GLU A 261 -1.82 -8.52 -20.53
C GLU A 261 -3.18 -8.42 -19.83
N THR A 262 -4.24 -8.86 -20.52
CA THR A 262 -5.54 -9.07 -19.88
C THR A 262 -5.43 -10.09 -18.74
N THR A 263 -5.98 -9.75 -17.59
CA THR A 263 -5.89 -10.55 -16.37
C THR A 263 -6.74 -11.83 -16.43
N GLY A 264 -6.60 -12.70 -15.42
CA GLY A 264 -7.15 -14.06 -15.46
C GLY A 264 -8.69 -14.15 -15.43
N GLY A 265 -9.39 -13.11 -14.97
CA GLY A 265 -10.85 -12.98 -15.01
C GLY A 265 -11.57 -13.66 -13.87
N GLY A 266 -11.17 -13.37 -12.62
CA GLY A 266 -11.87 -13.89 -11.46
C GLY A 266 -12.24 -12.79 -10.46
N ALA A 267 -13.52 -12.47 -10.40
CA ALA A 267 -14.07 -11.38 -9.61
C ALA A 267 -14.88 -11.85 -8.39
N ASN A 268 -15.22 -13.14 -8.32
CA ASN A 268 -16.11 -13.64 -7.27
C ASN A 268 -15.34 -14.01 -5.99
N PRO A 269 -15.46 -13.23 -4.89
CA PRO A 269 -14.81 -13.55 -3.63
C PRO A 269 -15.42 -14.78 -2.96
N GLY A 270 -14.64 -15.42 -2.09
CA GLY A 270 -15.05 -16.68 -1.50
C GLY A 270 -14.03 -17.24 -0.53
N GLY A 271 -14.10 -18.54 -0.32
CA GLY A 271 -13.30 -19.20 0.68
C GLY A 271 -13.12 -20.67 0.39
N THR A 272 -12.04 -21.22 0.95
CA THR A 272 -11.81 -22.66 0.84
C THR A 272 -12.73 -23.42 1.79
N ARG A 273 -13.26 -24.55 1.33
CA ARG A 273 -14.03 -25.54 2.08
C ARG A 273 -13.38 -26.90 1.90
N ARG A 274 -13.38 -27.70 2.96
CA ARG A 274 -12.89 -29.08 2.92
C ARG A 274 -13.97 -29.95 2.29
N ILE A 275 -13.59 -30.77 1.32
CA ILE A 275 -14.45 -31.85 0.78
C ILE A 275 -14.22 -33.10 1.65
N ASN A 276 -12.95 -33.43 1.90
CA ASN A 276 -12.54 -34.52 2.79
C ASN A 276 -11.10 -34.25 3.30
N GLU A 277 -10.42 -35.27 3.82
CA GLU A 277 -9.03 -35.16 4.30
C GLU A 277 -8.05 -34.73 3.20
N TYR A 278 -8.28 -35.16 1.95
CA TYR A 278 -7.36 -35.02 0.82
C TYR A 278 -7.77 -33.96 -0.18
N LEU A 279 -9.04 -33.53 -0.18
CA LEU A 279 -9.59 -32.62 -1.17
C LEU A 279 -10.21 -31.39 -0.51
N SER A 280 -10.01 -30.25 -1.15
CA SER A 280 -10.66 -28.99 -0.81
C SER A 280 -11.13 -28.26 -2.06
N VAL A 281 -12.12 -27.41 -1.93
CA VAL A 281 -12.63 -26.56 -3.01
C VAL A 281 -12.69 -25.11 -2.55
N PHE A 282 -12.27 -24.19 -3.41
CA PHE A 282 -12.60 -22.78 -3.21
C PHE A 282 -14.02 -22.54 -3.74
N ILE A 283 -14.92 -22.00 -2.91
CA ILE A 283 -16.29 -21.68 -3.32
C ILE A 283 -16.46 -20.16 -3.33
N PRO A 284 -16.81 -19.56 -4.47
CA PRO A 284 -17.18 -18.15 -4.56
C PRO A 284 -18.52 -17.91 -3.86
N MET A 285 -18.50 -17.19 -2.75
CA MET A 285 -19.68 -16.95 -1.90
C MET A 285 -20.29 -15.57 -2.13
N GLY A 286 -19.56 -14.72 -2.85
CA GLY A 286 -20.02 -13.41 -3.24
C GLY A 286 -19.63 -13.07 -4.67
N ARG A 287 -20.02 -11.88 -5.10
CA ARG A 287 -19.67 -11.30 -6.39
C ARG A 287 -19.30 -9.82 -6.22
N ALA A 288 -18.27 -9.38 -6.92
CA ALA A 288 -17.91 -7.98 -6.99
C ALA A 288 -18.91 -7.19 -7.85
N ILE A 289 -19.16 -5.95 -7.46
CA ILE A 289 -20.02 -4.99 -8.17
C ILE A 289 -19.30 -3.65 -8.11
N ASN A 290 -18.71 -3.23 -9.22
CA ASN A 290 -18.05 -1.94 -9.27
C ASN A 290 -19.11 -0.82 -9.42
N PRO A 291 -19.00 0.26 -8.62
CA PRO A 291 -20.02 1.31 -8.57
C PRO A 291 -20.08 2.18 -9.83
N ILE A 292 -19.03 2.18 -10.66
CA ILE A 292 -18.98 2.96 -11.91
C ILE A 292 -19.55 2.16 -13.08
N THR A 293 -19.13 0.90 -13.23
CA THR A 293 -19.51 0.08 -14.39
C THR A 293 -20.80 -0.72 -14.17
N GLY A 294 -21.24 -0.87 -12.92
CA GLY A 294 -22.41 -1.68 -12.55
C GLY A 294 -22.20 -3.18 -12.76
N THR A 295 -20.97 -3.61 -13.06
CA THR A 295 -20.57 -4.99 -13.36
C THR A 295 -19.21 -5.30 -12.72
N ASN A 296 -18.52 -6.35 -13.17
CA ASN A 296 -17.19 -6.75 -12.72
C ASN A 296 -16.35 -7.35 -13.87
N TRP A 297 -15.19 -7.91 -13.53
CA TRP A 297 -14.21 -8.51 -14.45
C TRP A 297 -14.31 -10.05 -14.56
N GLU A 298 -15.35 -10.68 -14.03
CA GLU A 298 -15.52 -12.14 -14.04
C GLU A 298 -15.53 -12.68 -15.47
N GLY A 299 -14.70 -13.70 -15.74
CA GLY A 299 -14.62 -14.38 -17.03
C GLY A 299 -13.90 -13.60 -18.15
N VAL A 300 -13.84 -12.26 -18.06
CA VAL A 300 -13.23 -11.40 -19.08
C VAL A 300 -11.84 -10.87 -18.69
N GLY A 301 -11.59 -10.68 -17.39
CA GLY A 301 -10.39 -10.01 -16.90
C GLY A 301 -10.44 -8.49 -17.06
N VAL A 302 -9.46 -7.83 -16.46
CA VAL A 302 -9.19 -6.41 -16.59
C VAL A 302 -8.29 -6.23 -17.80
N VAL A 303 -8.75 -5.41 -18.76
CA VAL A 303 -8.01 -5.13 -20.00
C VAL A 303 -7.15 -3.88 -19.78
N PRO A 304 -5.81 -3.96 -19.89
CA PRO A 304 -4.93 -2.81 -19.70
C PRO A 304 -5.13 -1.74 -20.78
N GLU A 305 -4.94 -0.45 -20.44
CA GLU A 305 -4.91 0.62 -21.45
C GLU A 305 -3.76 0.42 -22.44
N ILE A 306 -2.62 -0.06 -21.95
CA ILE A 306 -1.42 -0.33 -22.75
C ILE A 306 -1.19 -1.84 -22.79
N GLN A 307 -1.70 -2.49 -23.83
CA GLN A 307 -1.53 -3.92 -24.01
C GLN A 307 -0.13 -4.28 -24.52
N THR A 308 0.53 -5.21 -23.85
CA THR A 308 1.85 -5.76 -24.20
C THR A 308 2.01 -7.12 -23.52
N THR A 309 3.09 -7.85 -23.81
CA THR A 309 3.33 -9.14 -23.16
C THR A 309 3.72 -8.95 -21.68
N ALA A 310 3.50 -9.97 -20.85
CA ALA A 310 3.94 -9.91 -19.46
C ALA A 310 5.45 -9.70 -19.32
N GLU A 311 6.25 -10.16 -20.29
CA GLU A 311 7.70 -9.98 -20.35
C GLU A 311 8.08 -8.50 -20.58
N GLU A 312 7.47 -7.88 -21.59
CA GLU A 312 7.75 -6.48 -21.99
C GLU A 312 7.09 -5.43 -21.07
N ALA A 313 6.09 -5.81 -20.29
CA ALA A 313 5.33 -4.91 -19.44
C ALA A 313 6.19 -4.11 -18.44
N PHE A 314 7.28 -4.68 -17.94
CA PHE A 314 8.20 -3.95 -17.06
C PHE A 314 8.89 -2.80 -17.78
N ASP A 315 9.56 -3.10 -18.90
CA ASP A 315 10.29 -2.08 -19.66
C ASP A 315 9.34 -1.01 -20.18
N LYS A 316 8.15 -1.41 -20.65
CA LYS A 316 7.13 -0.45 -21.08
C LYS A 316 6.60 0.40 -19.93
N GLY A 317 6.38 -0.19 -18.76
CA GLY A 317 5.99 0.52 -17.55
C GLY A 317 7.05 1.54 -17.10
N VAL A 318 8.33 1.17 -17.16
CA VAL A 318 9.45 2.05 -16.82
C VAL A 318 9.58 3.20 -17.82
N GLU A 319 9.44 2.94 -19.12
CA GLU A 319 9.42 3.97 -20.17
C GLU A 319 8.36 5.04 -19.87
N LEU A 320 7.11 4.60 -19.64
CA LEU A 320 5.99 5.48 -19.36
C LEU A 320 6.15 6.23 -18.03
N ALA A 321 6.59 5.52 -16.99
CA ALA A 321 6.83 6.11 -15.68
C ALA A 321 7.97 7.13 -15.70
N THR A 322 8.99 6.94 -16.54
CA THR A 322 10.08 7.91 -16.72
C THR A 322 9.54 9.23 -17.27
N ALA A 323 8.77 9.16 -18.38
CA ALA A 323 8.20 10.35 -18.98
C ALA A 323 7.22 11.07 -18.02
N ALA A 324 6.42 10.30 -17.29
CA ALA A 324 5.48 10.85 -16.32
C ALA A 324 6.18 11.46 -15.10
N ALA A 325 7.26 10.84 -14.61
CA ALA A 325 8.09 11.37 -13.52
C ALA A 325 8.74 12.70 -13.90
N GLU A 326 9.27 12.81 -15.13
CA GLU A 326 9.83 14.07 -15.65
C GLU A 326 8.77 15.17 -15.71
N ALA A 327 7.61 14.88 -16.29
CA ALA A 327 6.50 15.84 -16.34
C ALA A 327 6.00 16.24 -14.95
N TYR A 328 5.92 15.28 -14.01
CA TYR A 328 5.55 15.52 -12.62
C TYR A 328 6.54 16.47 -11.94
N ARG A 329 7.85 16.22 -12.08
CA ARG A 329 8.91 17.08 -11.55
C ARG A 329 8.86 18.48 -12.15
N ASP A 330 8.70 18.60 -13.47
CA ASP A 330 8.66 19.90 -14.13
C ASP A 330 7.46 20.73 -13.67
N ARG A 331 6.29 20.10 -13.52
CA ARG A 331 5.11 20.73 -12.94
C ARG A 331 5.38 21.19 -11.51
N LYS A 332 5.91 20.32 -10.65
CA LYS A 332 6.26 20.68 -9.25
C LYS A 332 7.26 21.83 -9.21
N LYS A 333 8.33 21.76 -10.00
CA LYS A 333 9.33 22.84 -10.11
C LYS A 333 8.69 24.17 -10.56
N GLN A 334 7.72 24.12 -11.46
CA GLN A 334 7.02 25.31 -11.92
C GLN A 334 6.08 25.87 -10.84
N GLU A 335 5.30 25.03 -10.16
CA GLU A 335 4.50 25.39 -8.98
C GLU A 335 5.37 26.10 -7.93
N TYR A 336 6.56 25.53 -7.68
CA TYR A 336 7.51 26.05 -6.71
C TYR A 336 7.98 27.44 -7.12
N LYS A 337 8.45 27.60 -8.36
CA LYS A 337 8.87 28.91 -8.89
C LYS A 337 7.78 29.97 -8.77
N ASP A 338 6.52 29.60 -9.03
CA ASP A 338 5.41 30.56 -8.98
C ASP A 338 5.07 30.96 -7.55
N ILE A 339 5.17 30.03 -6.60
CA ILE A 339 5.05 30.33 -5.16
C ILE A 339 6.19 31.24 -4.71
N PHE A 340 7.44 30.92 -5.06
CA PHE A 340 8.61 31.75 -4.74
C PHE A 340 8.49 33.18 -5.28
N LYS A 341 8.07 33.35 -6.53
CA LYS A 341 7.82 34.68 -7.11
C LYS A 341 6.77 35.47 -6.33
N LYS A 342 5.69 34.80 -5.88
CA LYS A 342 4.64 35.43 -5.06
C LYS A 342 5.19 35.86 -3.70
N VAL A 343 5.95 35.00 -3.03
CA VAL A 343 6.62 35.34 -1.76
C VAL A 343 7.51 36.56 -1.95
N GLN A 344 8.38 36.55 -2.96
CA GLN A 344 9.28 37.67 -3.25
C GLN A 344 8.52 38.98 -3.53
N ALA A 345 7.48 38.95 -4.36
CA ALA A 345 6.68 40.13 -4.65
C ALA A 345 5.97 40.70 -3.39
N ASN A 346 5.49 39.81 -2.51
CA ASN A 346 4.87 40.22 -1.25
C ASN A 346 5.89 40.79 -0.25
N LEU A 347 7.11 40.26 -0.20
CA LEU A 347 8.19 40.78 0.65
C LEU A 347 8.69 42.15 0.18
N GLU A 348 8.79 42.36 -1.13
CA GLU A 348 9.09 43.69 -1.69
C GLU A 348 7.95 44.68 -1.39
N GLY A 349 6.69 44.24 -1.47
CA GLY A 349 5.55 45.04 -1.04
C GLY A 349 5.60 45.40 0.44
N PHE A 350 5.94 44.45 1.31
CA PHE A 350 6.11 44.67 2.75
C PHE A 350 7.19 45.71 3.04
N SER A 351 8.35 45.59 2.38
CA SER A 351 9.49 46.49 2.58
C SER A 351 9.23 47.91 2.08
N ASN A 352 8.43 48.06 1.02
CA ASN A 352 8.08 49.35 0.42
C ASN A 352 6.84 50.00 1.05
N ALA A 353 6.15 49.31 1.95
CA ALA A 353 4.95 49.83 2.59
C ALA A 353 5.25 51.10 3.40
N LYS A 354 4.44 52.15 3.18
CA LYS A 354 4.64 53.46 3.81
C LYS A 354 3.81 53.68 5.07
N THR A 355 2.86 52.80 5.32
CA THR A 355 1.91 52.89 6.44
C THR A 355 1.73 51.52 7.09
N GLU A 356 1.41 51.48 8.38
CA GLU A 356 1.20 50.19 9.05
C GLU A 356 0.03 49.38 8.53
N PRO A 357 -1.12 49.96 8.13
CA PRO A 357 -2.15 49.18 7.46
C PRO A 357 -1.67 48.53 6.15
N GLU A 358 -0.77 49.18 5.41
CA GLU A 358 -0.17 48.61 4.20
C GLU A 358 0.84 47.51 4.54
N ARG A 359 1.67 47.72 5.56
CA ARG A 359 2.65 46.71 6.03
C ARG A 359 1.95 45.46 6.53
N GLU A 360 0.87 45.59 7.30
CA GLU A 360 0.05 44.48 7.80
C GLU A 360 -0.63 43.71 6.65
N LYS A 361 -1.15 44.43 5.65
CA LYS A 361 -1.71 43.80 4.44
C LYS A 361 -0.68 42.92 3.72
N TYR A 362 0.55 43.40 3.53
CA TYR A 362 1.60 42.59 2.91
C TYR A 362 2.08 41.46 3.82
N GLN A 363 2.13 41.67 5.14
CA GLN A 363 2.43 40.60 6.10
C GLN A 363 1.47 39.41 5.92
N MET A 364 0.17 39.67 5.84
CA MET A 364 -0.82 38.61 5.64
C MET A 364 -0.66 37.93 4.28
N ARG A 365 -0.23 38.65 3.24
CA ARG A 365 0.07 38.05 1.93
C ARG A 365 1.34 37.19 1.95
N VAL A 366 2.36 37.56 2.72
CA VAL A 366 3.54 36.72 2.95
C VAL A 366 3.13 35.45 3.69
N PHE A 367 2.31 35.60 4.74
CA PHE A 367 1.74 34.48 5.50
C PHE A 367 0.97 33.51 4.59
N GLU A 368 0.01 33.99 3.81
CA GLU A 368 -0.77 33.12 2.92
C GLU A 368 0.13 32.41 1.87
N SER A 369 1.11 33.11 1.30
CA SER A 369 2.04 32.49 0.34
C SER A 369 2.92 31.41 0.97
N LEU A 370 3.49 31.64 2.15
CA LEU A 370 4.33 30.64 2.84
C LEU A 370 3.49 29.51 3.44
N LYS A 371 2.26 29.78 3.90
CA LYS A 371 1.29 28.76 4.30
C LYS A 371 0.98 27.79 3.17
N LEU A 372 0.79 28.31 1.95
CA LEU A 372 0.61 27.48 0.76
C LEU A 372 1.85 26.64 0.46
N SER A 373 3.06 27.18 0.67
CA SER A 373 4.29 26.38 0.57
C SER A 373 4.32 25.24 1.58
N VAL A 374 4.02 25.50 2.86
CA VAL A 374 3.99 24.45 3.89
C VAL A 374 2.95 23.37 3.53
N ALA A 375 1.75 23.78 3.13
CA ALA A 375 0.70 22.86 2.71
C ALA A 375 1.09 22.04 1.46
N ALA A 376 1.95 22.58 0.59
CA ALA A 376 2.49 21.89 -0.58
C ALA A 376 3.71 21.00 -0.25
N GLY A 377 4.15 20.92 1.01
CA GLY A 377 5.37 20.20 1.41
C GLY A 377 6.66 20.83 0.90
N LEU A 378 6.61 22.11 0.54
CA LEU A 378 7.72 22.86 -0.05
C LEU A 378 8.70 23.41 0.98
N PHE A 379 8.14 23.81 2.11
CA PHE A 379 8.87 24.39 3.22
C PHE A 379 8.36 23.78 4.51
N ASP A 380 9.28 23.44 5.39
CA ASP A 380 9.00 23.26 6.81
C ASP A 380 9.41 24.49 7.62
N GLU A 381 9.27 24.40 8.95
CA GLU A 381 9.69 25.45 9.89
C GLU A 381 11.14 25.86 9.68
N GLY A 382 12.03 24.88 9.47
CA GLY A 382 13.46 25.06 9.31
C GLY A 382 13.79 25.76 8.00
N ASP A 383 13.16 25.37 6.90
CA ASP A 383 13.36 26.02 5.60
C ASP A 383 12.95 27.50 5.63
N ILE A 384 11.81 27.83 6.27
CA ILE A 384 11.38 29.22 6.43
C ILE A 384 12.39 29.98 7.31
N ASN A 385 12.91 29.35 8.36
CA ASN A 385 13.91 29.95 9.24
C ASN A 385 15.22 30.25 8.48
N ILE A 386 15.72 29.29 7.70
CA ILE A 386 16.89 29.45 6.83
C ILE A 386 16.65 30.57 5.83
N MET A 387 15.47 30.63 5.21
CA MET A 387 15.12 31.72 4.30
C MET A 387 15.20 33.07 5.02
N GLY A 388 14.66 33.19 6.23
CA GLY A 388 14.74 34.40 7.03
C GLY A 388 16.19 34.84 7.28
N TYR A 389 17.07 33.90 7.64
CA TYR A 389 18.48 34.18 7.85
C TYR A 389 19.24 34.55 6.57
N ASN A 390 18.93 33.92 5.43
CA ASN A 390 19.51 34.33 4.15
C ASN A 390 19.14 35.79 3.82
N PHE A 391 17.90 36.21 4.09
CA PHE A 391 17.50 37.61 3.91
C PHE A 391 18.12 38.54 4.95
N LEU A 392 18.33 38.09 6.18
CA LEU A 392 18.92 38.91 7.25
C LEU A 392 20.42 39.13 7.02
N ASN A 393 21.17 38.05 6.76
CA ASN A 393 22.63 38.01 6.80
C ASN A 393 23.25 38.07 5.40
N ASP A 394 22.77 37.26 4.46
CA ASP A 394 23.43 37.12 3.15
C ASP A 394 22.99 38.22 2.17
N TYR A 395 21.71 38.57 2.20
CA TYR A 395 21.13 39.60 1.31
C TYR A 395 20.99 40.97 1.97
N GLU A 396 21.28 41.10 3.27
CA GLU A 396 21.21 42.35 4.03
C GLU A 396 19.85 43.08 3.88
N LYS A 397 18.76 42.31 3.88
CA LYS A 397 17.37 42.76 3.74
C LYS A 397 16.58 42.50 5.04
N PRO A 398 16.85 43.24 6.13
CA PRO A 398 16.26 42.96 7.45
C PRO A 398 14.73 43.12 7.50
N ASN A 399 14.13 44.00 6.69
CA ASN A 399 12.66 44.09 6.56
C ASN A 399 12.04 42.83 5.91
N HIS A 400 12.74 42.17 4.97
CA HIS A 400 12.24 40.91 4.41
C HIS A 400 12.33 39.80 5.46
N ALA A 401 13.45 39.74 6.18
CA ALA A 401 13.65 38.79 7.26
C ALA A 401 12.59 38.95 8.36
N GLU A 402 12.27 40.18 8.78
CA GLU A 402 11.20 40.48 9.73
C GLU A 402 9.87 39.82 9.30
N ALA A 403 9.46 40.02 8.05
CA ALA A 403 8.21 39.46 7.54
C ALA A 403 8.20 37.93 7.46
N ILE A 404 9.34 37.33 7.09
CA ILE A 404 9.53 35.88 7.02
C ILE A 404 9.46 35.27 8.41
N PHE A 405 10.25 35.76 9.37
CA PHE A 405 10.26 35.23 10.73
C PHE A 405 8.92 35.45 11.44
N LYS A 406 8.28 36.63 11.26
CA LYS A 406 6.91 36.85 11.75
C LYS A 406 5.94 35.82 11.19
N THR A 407 6.06 35.48 9.91
CA THR A 407 5.25 34.42 9.31
C THR A 407 5.55 33.06 9.93
N ASN A 408 6.81 32.77 10.22
CA ASN A 408 7.22 31.51 10.85
C ASN A 408 6.59 31.35 12.25
N THR A 409 6.52 32.42 13.06
CA THR A 409 5.83 32.38 14.36
C THR A 409 4.32 32.16 14.24
N MET A 410 3.69 32.62 13.15
CA MET A 410 2.27 32.37 12.87
C MET A 410 2.00 30.93 12.42
N LEU A 411 2.93 30.34 11.67
CA LEU A 411 2.81 28.96 11.15
C LEU A 411 3.18 27.91 12.21
N PHE A 412 4.15 28.23 13.08
CA PHE A 412 4.68 27.31 14.09
C PHE A 412 4.69 27.97 15.49
N PRO A 413 3.51 28.30 16.05
CA PRO A 413 3.40 29.12 17.27
C PRO A 413 3.90 28.44 18.56
N GLU A 414 4.20 27.15 18.53
CA GLU A 414 4.73 26.40 19.68
C GLU A 414 6.25 26.19 19.62
N SER A 415 6.92 26.63 18.55
CA SER A 415 8.38 26.53 18.43
C SER A 415 9.05 27.74 19.10
N ALA A 416 9.95 27.49 20.05
CA ALA A 416 10.72 28.56 20.70
C ALA A 416 11.68 29.25 19.71
N ASN A 417 12.29 28.44 18.84
CA ASN A 417 13.28 28.87 17.86
C ASN A 417 12.74 29.95 16.90
N VAL A 418 11.49 29.82 16.43
CA VAL A 418 10.92 30.82 15.50
C VAL A 418 10.71 32.19 16.15
N PHE A 419 10.43 32.25 17.45
CA PHE A 419 10.31 33.52 18.18
C PHE A 419 11.68 34.14 18.49
N ASP A 420 12.70 33.31 18.73
CA ASP A 420 14.08 33.80 18.91
C ASP A 420 14.59 34.45 17.62
N SER A 421 14.49 33.75 16.48
CA SER A 421 14.88 34.30 15.18
C SER A 421 14.06 35.53 14.77
N TYR A 422 12.77 35.59 15.13
CA TYR A 422 11.97 36.80 14.92
C TYR A 422 12.45 37.98 15.80
N GLY A 423 12.82 37.71 17.04
CA GLY A 423 13.42 38.69 17.94
C GLY A 423 14.69 39.31 17.35
N GLU A 424 15.52 38.50 16.71
CA GLU A 424 16.75 38.95 16.06
C GLU A 424 16.48 39.90 14.90
N ALA A 425 15.57 39.53 14.00
CA ALA A 425 15.20 40.39 12.88
C ALA A 425 14.54 41.71 13.33
N LEU A 426 13.71 41.67 14.40
CA LEU A 426 13.13 42.86 15.01
C LEU A 426 14.21 43.81 15.55
N ALA A 427 15.24 43.27 16.22
CA ALA A 427 16.37 44.06 16.68
C ALA A 427 17.15 44.68 15.51
N ALA A 428 17.32 43.94 14.40
CA ALA A 428 18.00 44.43 13.20
C ALA A 428 17.26 45.57 12.49
N VAL A 429 15.93 45.63 12.58
CA VAL A 429 15.12 46.77 12.08
C VAL A 429 14.88 47.86 13.14
N GLY A 430 15.53 47.77 14.31
CA GLY A 430 15.46 48.78 15.37
C GLY A 430 14.23 48.71 16.28
N LYS A 431 13.41 47.65 16.18
CA LYS A 431 12.21 47.43 16.99
C LYS A 431 12.55 46.70 18.29
N LEU A 432 13.35 47.33 19.15
CA LEU A 432 13.92 46.67 20.34
C LEU A 432 12.88 46.22 21.38
N ASP A 433 11.78 46.96 21.56
CA ASP A 433 10.70 46.56 22.48
C ASP A 433 9.94 45.33 21.98
N GLU A 434 9.65 45.25 20.68
CA GLU A 434 9.04 44.08 20.05
C GLU A 434 10.00 42.88 20.09
N SER A 435 11.29 43.12 19.84
CA SER A 435 12.34 42.10 19.93
C SER A 435 12.40 41.49 21.34
N LEU A 436 12.38 42.34 22.38
CA LEU A 436 12.31 41.91 23.78
C LEU A 436 11.09 41.03 24.05
N ALA A 437 9.91 41.39 23.53
CA ALA A 437 8.70 40.58 23.68
C ALA A 437 8.83 39.22 22.99
N SER A 438 9.42 39.17 21.79
CA SER A 438 9.65 37.92 21.05
C SER A 438 10.63 36.99 21.77
N TYR A 439 11.78 37.50 22.24
CA TYR A 439 12.73 36.69 23.00
C TYR A 439 12.16 36.18 24.32
N ARG A 440 11.32 36.95 25.02
CA ARG A 440 10.60 36.45 26.20
C ARG A 440 9.70 35.27 25.85
N LYS A 441 9.02 35.32 24.70
CA LYS A 441 8.17 34.22 24.24
C LYS A 441 9.00 32.98 23.88
N ALA A 442 10.16 33.17 23.25
CA ALA A 442 11.10 32.08 22.96
C ALA A 442 11.56 31.37 24.25
N VAL A 443 11.96 32.12 25.28
CA VAL A 443 12.35 31.54 26.59
C VAL A 443 11.16 30.82 27.25
N GLU A 444 9.97 31.40 27.27
CA GLU A 444 8.76 30.78 27.83
C GLU A 444 8.45 29.43 27.16
N LEU A 445 8.46 29.38 25.83
CA LEU A 445 8.24 28.15 25.07
C LEU A 445 9.40 27.16 25.25
N GLY A 446 10.64 27.65 25.30
CA GLY A 446 11.82 26.82 25.52
C GLY A 446 11.79 26.12 26.88
N GLU A 447 11.36 26.82 27.94
CA GLU A 447 11.17 26.24 29.27
C GLU A 447 10.04 25.22 29.27
N LYS A 448 8.89 25.56 28.68
CA LYS A 448 7.72 24.67 28.57
C LYS A 448 8.05 23.37 27.86
N ASN A 449 8.87 23.43 26.80
CA ASN A 449 9.15 22.31 25.91
C ASN A 449 10.46 21.58 26.24
N ASN A 450 11.23 22.04 27.25
CA ASN A 450 12.61 21.59 27.50
C ASN A 450 13.49 21.67 26.25
N ASP A 451 13.44 22.80 25.56
CA ASP A 451 14.17 23.02 24.31
C ASP A 451 15.70 22.99 24.57
N PRO A 452 16.49 22.24 23.79
CA PRO A 452 17.93 22.16 23.96
C PRO A 452 18.66 23.51 23.76
N GLN A 453 18.03 24.49 23.10
CA GLN A 453 18.59 25.82 22.85
C GLN A 453 18.15 26.87 23.88
N LEU A 454 17.48 26.49 24.97
CA LEU A 454 16.95 27.42 25.97
C LEU A 454 17.99 28.43 26.50
N GLU A 455 19.23 28.01 26.72
CA GLU A 455 20.28 28.92 27.19
C GLU A 455 20.67 29.98 26.14
N VAL A 456 20.61 29.64 24.84
CA VAL A 456 20.82 30.61 23.75
C VAL A 456 19.70 31.67 23.77
N PHE A 457 18.45 31.24 23.93
CA PHE A 457 17.30 32.16 23.99
C PHE A 457 17.40 33.11 25.19
N ARG A 458 17.88 32.61 26.35
CA ARG A 458 18.12 33.43 27.55
C ARG A 458 19.25 34.44 27.34
N GLU A 459 20.31 34.04 26.65
CA GLU A 459 21.42 34.93 26.32
C GLU A 459 20.96 36.04 25.37
N ASN A 460 20.23 35.71 24.31
CA ASN A 460 19.66 36.68 23.37
C ASN A 460 18.69 37.66 24.06
N LEU A 461 17.84 37.15 24.95
CA LEU A 461 16.95 37.97 25.78
C LEU A 461 17.74 38.96 26.65
N LYS A 462 18.82 38.51 27.29
CA LYS A 462 19.67 39.38 28.11
C LYS A 462 20.35 40.45 27.26
N ASN A 463 20.87 40.07 26.08
CA ASN A 463 21.55 40.98 25.17
C ASN A 463 20.64 42.13 24.71
N VAL A 464 19.37 41.86 24.37
CA VAL A 464 18.43 42.93 24.00
C VAL A 464 18.04 43.80 25.20
N GLN A 465 17.90 43.21 26.40
CA GLN A 465 17.64 43.98 27.63
C GLN A 465 18.77 44.97 27.94
N GLU A 466 20.01 44.58 27.69
CA GLU A 466 21.16 45.48 27.86
C GLU A 466 21.16 46.63 26.86
N LYS A 467 20.73 46.40 25.61
CA LYS A 467 20.57 47.45 24.60
C LYS A 467 19.45 48.46 24.92
N LEU A 468 18.48 48.07 25.74
CA LEU A 468 17.36 48.92 26.18
C LEU A 468 17.66 49.69 27.48
N LYS A 469 18.82 49.47 28.11
CA LYS A 469 19.22 50.27 29.28
C LYS A 469 19.52 51.71 28.83
N PRO A 470 19.01 52.71 29.57
CA PRO A 470 19.11 54.13 29.20
C PRO A 470 20.53 54.69 29.21
#